data_AF-A0A9E3XFA9-F1
#
_entry.id   AF-A0A9E3XFA9-F1
#
_cell.length_a   1.000
_cell.length_b   1.000
_cell.length_c   1.000
_cell.angle_alpha   90.00
_cell.angle_beta   90.00
_cell.angle_gamma   90.00
#
_symmetry.space_group_name_H-M   'P 1'
#
loop_
_entity.id
_entity.type
_entity.pdbx_description
1 polymer ?
#
loop_
_entity_poly.entity_id
_entity_poly.type
_entity_poly.pdbx_seq_one_letter_code
_entity_poly.pdbx_strand_id
1 'polypeptide(L)'
;EVARMGKTPARCPECGSLVRPGVVWFGESLPEAAIARAQTFSAEAEVFFSAGTSSTVAPASSLPYMAKGNGAYVVEINPEETPLSSVADERVAAGAHEVFPKLLQVIQKLRQRVR
;
A
#
# COMPACT_ATOMS: atom_id res chain seq x y z
N GLU A 1 -17.00 16.37 -3.80
CA GLU A 1 -16.68 17.80 -3.98
C GLU A 1 -15.48 18.12 -3.11
N VAL A 2 -14.29 18.28 -3.70
CA VAL A 2 -13.04 18.48 -2.96
C VAL A 2 -12.95 19.95 -2.60
N ALA A 3 -13.02 20.27 -1.30
CA ALA A 3 -12.99 21.65 -0.82
C ALA A 3 -11.74 22.39 -1.34
N ARG A 4 -11.95 23.53 -1.99
CA ARG A 4 -10.88 24.49 -2.31
C ARG A 4 -10.13 24.82 -1.03
N MET A 5 -8.80 24.71 -1.06
CA MET A 5 -7.91 25.03 0.07
C MET A 5 -7.91 26.56 0.30
N GLY A 6 -8.97 27.06 0.92
CA GLY A 6 -8.96 28.38 1.56
C GLY A 6 -7.94 28.39 2.70
N LYS A 7 -7.35 29.54 3.00
CA LYS A 7 -6.33 29.75 4.04
C LYS A 7 -6.77 29.39 5.48
N THR A 8 -7.99 28.88 5.68
CA THR A 8 -8.58 28.58 6.99
C THR A 8 -9.31 27.23 6.94
N PRO A 9 -9.10 26.32 7.91
CA PRO A 9 -9.82 25.05 7.97
C PRO A 9 -11.33 25.25 8.03
N ALA A 10 -12.08 24.34 7.38
CA ALA A 10 -13.54 24.33 7.43
C ALA A 10 -14.03 24.18 8.88
N ARG A 11 -15.21 24.73 9.19
CA ARG A 11 -15.85 24.58 10.52
C ARG A 11 -16.93 23.49 10.48
N CYS A 12 -17.08 22.78 11.59
CA CYS A 12 -18.13 21.78 11.77
C CYS A 12 -19.50 22.47 11.77
N PRO A 13 -20.46 22.05 10.92
CA PRO A 13 -21.80 22.66 10.89
C PRO A 13 -22.61 22.40 12.16
N GLU A 14 -22.26 21.38 12.95
CA GLU A 14 -22.98 21.01 14.18
C GLU A 14 -22.45 21.72 15.43
N CYS A 15 -21.12 21.89 15.55
CA CYS A 15 -20.49 22.43 16.77
C CYS A 15 -19.58 23.65 16.55
N GLY A 16 -19.34 24.06 15.29
CA GLY A 16 -18.51 25.23 14.96
C GLY A 16 -16.99 25.07 15.12
N SER A 17 -16.51 23.92 15.62
CA SER A 17 -15.08 23.61 15.77
C SER A 17 -14.38 23.47 14.41
N LEU A 18 -13.04 23.59 14.39
CA LEU A 18 -12.25 23.37 13.17
C LEU A 18 -12.26 21.89 12.78
N VAL A 19 -12.46 21.63 11.49
CA VAL A 19 -12.40 20.29 10.91
C VAL A 19 -10.98 20.04 10.42
N ARG A 20 -10.47 18.85 10.73
CA ARG A 20 -9.25 18.31 10.12
C ARG A 20 -9.60 17.22 9.11
N PRO A 21 -8.74 16.97 8.11
CA PRO A 21 -8.89 15.79 7.25
C PRO A 21 -8.86 14.51 8.09
N GLY A 22 -9.70 13.53 7.72
CA GLY A 22 -9.75 12.19 8.32
C GLY A 22 -8.60 11.31 7.87
N VAL A 23 -7.37 11.78 8.04
CA VAL A 23 -6.13 11.06 7.71
C VAL A 23 -5.26 10.93 8.95
N VAL A 24 -4.40 9.93 8.95
CA VAL A 24 -3.42 9.70 10.02
C VAL A 24 -2.19 10.55 9.75
N TRP A 25 -1.77 11.34 10.73
CA TRP A 25 -0.54 12.13 10.69
C TRP A 25 0.61 11.41 11.39
N PHE A 26 1.83 11.89 11.19
CA PHE A 26 2.98 11.37 11.92
C PHE A 26 2.79 11.53 13.43
N GLY A 27 3.12 10.48 14.18
CA GLY A 27 2.92 10.41 15.63
C GLY A 27 1.52 9.95 16.05
N GLU A 28 0.58 9.83 15.12
CA GLU A 28 -0.74 9.28 15.42
C GLU A 28 -0.79 7.77 15.24
N SER A 29 -1.65 7.12 16.04
CA SER A 29 -1.92 5.70 15.85
C SER A 29 -2.81 5.49 14.64
N LEU A 30 -2.51 4.44 13.86
CA LEU A 30 -3.44 3.95 12.84
C LEU A 30 -4.71 3.39 13.50
N PRO A 31 -5.86 3.38 12.79
CA PRO A 31 -7.03 2.66 13.25
C PRO A 31 -6.69 1.18 13.49
N GLU A 32 -6.90 0.71 14.72
CA GLU A 32 -6.46 -0.63 15.17
C GLU A 32 -7.03 -1.76 14.29
N ALA A 33 -8.34 -1.68 13.98
CA ALA A 33 -8.98 -2.65 13.12
C ALA A 33 -8.40 -2.69 11.69
N ALA A 34 -7.94 -1.55 11.17
CA ALA A 34 -7.35 -1.47 9.84
C ALA A 34 -5.97 -2.15 9.79
N ILE A 35 -5.11 -1.87 10.77
CA ILE A 35 -3.77 -2.47 10.82
C ILE A 35 -3.84 -3.98 11.14
N ALA A 36 -4.73 -4.41 12.04
CA ALA A 36 -4.92 -5.83 12.35
C ALA A 36 -5.38 -6.63 11.12
N ARG A 37 -6.31 -6.06 10.34
CA ARG A 37 -6.77 -6.68 9.10
C ARG A 37 -5.66 -6.75 8.04
N ALA A 38 -4.87 -5.69 7.90
CA ALA A 38 -3.72 -5.68 6.98
C ALA A 38 -2.68 -6.74 7.36
N GLN A 39 -2.38 -6.90 8.64
CA GLN A 39 -1.47 -7.94 9.14
C GLN A 39 -1.99 -9.34 8.86
N THR A 40 -3.29 -9.58 9.07
CA THR A 40 -3.93 -10.88 8.76
C THR A 40 -3.76 -11.22 7.27
N PHE A 41 -4.10 -10.29 6.38
CA PHE A 41 -3.94 -10.50 4.93
C PHE A 41 -2.49 -10.66 4.50
N SER A 42 -1.55 -9.93 5.13
CA SER A 42 -0.13 -10.12 4.89
C SER A 42 0.34 -11.52 5.29
N ALA A 43 -0.09 -12.03 6.44
CA ALA A 43 0.31 -13.35 6.92
C ALA A 43 -0.25 -14.51 6.08
N GLU A 44 -1.43 -14.33 5.48
CA GLU A 44 -2.10 -15.34 4.67
C GLU A 44 -1.78 -15.23 3.16
N ALA A 45 -1.07 -14.19 2.73
CA ALA A 45 -0.79 -13.97 1.31
C ALA A 45 0.12 -15.04 0.72
N GLU A 46 -0.24 -15.58 -0.44
CA GLU A 46 0.66 -16.40 -1.25
C GLU A 46 1.61 -15.53 -2.10
N VAL A 47 1.14 -14.35 -2.49
CA VAL A 47 1.90 -13.35 -3.24
C VAL A 47 1.62 -11.96 -2.65
N PHE A 48 2.67 -11.19 -2.39
CA PHE A 48 2.57 -9.82 -1.87
C PHE A 48 3.25 -8.83 -2.81
N PHE A 49 2.50 -7.88 -3.34
CA PHE A 49 3.05 -6.78 -4.13
C PHE A 49 3.25 -5.53 -3.26
N SER A 50 4.50 -5.10 -3.12
CA SER A 50 4.84 -3.77 -2.57
C SER A 50 5.12 -2.82 -3.73
N ALA A 51 4.27 -1.82 -3.95
CA ALA A 51 4.32 -0.99 -5.16
C ALA A 51 4.29 0.51 -4.84
N GLY A 52 5.26 1.26 -5.37
CA GLY A 52 5.29 2.73 -5.29
C GLY A 52 5.40 3.28 -3.87
N THR A 53 6.15 2.60 -3.00
CA THR A 53 6.42 3.03 -1.61
C THR A 53 7.92 3.02 -1.35
N SER A 54 8.40 3.91 -0.49
CA SER A 54 9.79 3.91 -0.02
C SER A 54 10.09 2.79 0.97
N SER A 55 9.07 2.07 1.45
CA SER A 55 9.20 1.00 2.45
C SER A 55 9.85 1.44 3.77
N THR A 56 9.70 2.71 4.17
CA THR A 56 10.33 3.27 5.38
C THR A 56 9.37 3.59 6.53
N VAL A 57 8.09 3.81 6.27
CA VAL A 57 7.15 4.31 7.28
C VAL A 57 6.42 3.14 7.98
N ALA A 58 6.74 2.96 9.25
CA ALA A 58 6.09 1.98 10.11
C ALA A 58 4.68 2.43 10.54
N PRO A 59 3.75 1.50 10.81
CA PRO A 59 3.90 0.04 10.71
C PRO A 59 3.66 -0.52 9.29
N ALA A 60 3.23 0.29 8.32
CA ALA A 60 2.92 -0.20 6.97
C ALA A 60 4.12 -0.88 6.28
N SER A 61 5.33 -0.38 6.51
CA SER A 61 6.56 -0.97 5.96
C SER A 61 6.88 -2.37 6.47
N SER A 62 6.30 -2.84 7.59
CA SER A 62 6.57 -4.19 8.12
C SER A 62 5.72 -5.29 7.46
N LEU A 63 4.61 -4.93 6.81
CA LEU A 63 3.68 -5.84 6.16
C LEU A 63 4.33 -6.78 5.11
N PRO A 64 5.17 -6.30 4.16
CA PRO A 64 5.83 -7.20 3.21
C PRO A 64 6.80 -8.18 3.88
N TYR A 65 7.48 -7.77 4.97
CA TYR A 65 8.37 -8.67 5.72
C TYR A 65 7.58 -9.76 6.46
N MET A 66 6.40 -9.41 7.00
CA MET A 66 5.48 -10.38 7.59
C MET A 66 5.00 -11.40 6.55
N ALA A 67 4.64 -10.95 5.36
CA ALA A 67 4.25 -11.85 4.27
C ALA A 67 5.40 -12.77 3.88
N LYS A 68 6.60 -12.22 3.67
CA LYS A 68 7.81 -12.98 3.37
C LYS A 68 8.10 -14.05 4.42
N GLY A 69 8.00 -13.69 5.71
CA GLY A 69 8.23 -14.60 6.83
C GLY A 69 7.23 -15.76 6.91
N ASN A 70 6.04 -15.62 6.31
CA ASN A 70 5.03 -16.67 6.20
C ASN A 70 5.06 -17.41 4.85
N GLY A 71 6.09 -17.18 4.03
CA GLY A 71 6.29 -17.92 2.78
C GLY A 71 5.65 -17.29 1.55
N ALA A 72 5.11 -16.06 1.65
CA ALA A 72 4.62 -15.34 0.48
C ALA A 72 5.74 -15.04 -0.51
N TYR A 73 5.44 -15.11 -1.80
CA TYR A 73 6.30 -14.56 -2.85
C TYR A 73 6.17 -13.04 -2.89
N VAL A 74 7.22 -12.31 -2.51
CA VAL A 74 7.19 -10.85 -2.37
C VAL A 74 7.79 -10.19 -3.60
N VAL A 75 7.00 -9.34 -4.26
CA VAL A 75 7.41 -8.57 -5.43
C VAL A 75 7.48 -7.09 -5.07
N GLU A 76 8.63 -6.47 -5.25
CA GLU A 76 8.81 -5.02 -5.18
C GLU A 76 8.65 -4.40 -6.57
N ILE A 77 7.76 -3.41 -6.70
CA ILE A 77 7.58 -2.63 -7.92
C ILE A 77 7.87 -1.16 -7.59
N ASN A 78 9.09 -0.73 -7.89
CA ASN A 78 9.51 0.64 -7.63
C ASN A 78 10.69 1.02 -8.54
N PRO A 79 10.76 2.24 -9.10
CA PRO A 79 11.90 2.66 -9.93
C PRO A 79 13.23 2.60 -9.18
N GLU A 80 13.23 2.96 -7.90
CA GLU A 80 14.40 2.99 -7.04
C GLU A 80 14.40 1.80 -6.07
N GLU A 81 15.57 1.49 -5.50
CA GLU A 81 15.68 0.50 -4.44
C GLU A 81 15.13 1.05 -3.12
N THR A 82 14.65 0.15 -2.28
CA THR A 82 14.17 0.45 -0.94
C THR A 82 14.76 -0.55 0.06
N PRO A 83 14.59 -0.35 1.37
CA PRO A 83 14.97 -1.36 2.36
C PRO A 83 14.34 -2.75 2.12
N LEU A 84 13.26 -2.84 1.34
CA LEU A 84 12.62 -4.10 0.98
C LEU A 84 13.38 -4.85 -0.13
N SER A 85 14.14 -4.16 -0.97
CA SER A 85 14.79 -4.74 -2.16
C SER A 85 15.70 -5.92 -1.85
N SER A 86 16.33 -5.94 -0.68
CA SER A 86 17.25 -7.00 -0.27
C SER A 86 16.55 -8.31 0.15
N VAL A 87 15.24 -8.28 0.40
CA VAL A 87 14.46 -9.44 0.85
C VAL A 87 13.34 -9.85 -0.10
N ALA A 88 12.97 -8.97 -1.04
CA ALA A 88 12.00 -9.28 -2.08
C ALA A 88 12.49 -10.45 -2.95
N ASP A 89 11.55 -11.31 -3.37
CA ASP A 89 11.85 -12.40 -4.31
C ASP A 89 12.11 -11.88 -5.72
N GLU A 90 11.38 -10.83 -6.10
CA GLU A 90 11.50 -10.18 -7.41
C GLU A 90 11.45 -8.68 -7.25
N ARG A 91 12.32 -7.98 -7.99
CA ARG A 91 12.32 -6.52 -8.08
C ARG A 91 12.08 -6.07 -9.51
N VAL A 92 11.06 -5.24 -9.68
CA VAL A 92 10.72 -4.60 -10.95
C VAL A 92 11.03 -3.11 -10.86
N ALA A 93 12.15 -2.71 -11.49
CA ALA A 93 12.61 -1.33 -11.55
C ALA A 93 11.78 -0.48 -12.52
N ALA A 94 10.51 -0.24 -12.18
CA ALA A 94 9.57 0.54 -12.97
C ALA A 94 8.42 1.12 -12.11
N GLY A 95 7.67 2.05 -12.68
CA GLY A 95 6.47 2.58 -12.03
C GLY A 95 5.33 1.56 -12.01
N ALA A 96 4.59 1.50 -10.90
CA ALA A 96 3.42 0.63 -10.75
C ALA A 96 2.38 0.83 -11.88
N HIS A 97 2.21 2.07 -12.33
CA HIS A 97 1.32 2.45 -13.42
C HIS A 97 1.68 1.82 -14.78
N GLU A 98 2.95 1.43 -14.98
CA GLU A 98 3.41 0.74 -16.18
C GLU A 98 3.30 -0.78 -16.05
N VAL A 99 3.55 -1.30 -14.84
CA VAL A 99 3.65 -2.74 -14.57
C VAL A 99 2.28 -3.40 -14.48
N PHE A 100 1.37 -2.85 -13.68
CA PHE A 100 0.08 -3.51 -13.42
C PHE A 100 -0.81 -3.67 -14.66
N PRO A 101 -0.89 -2.70 -15.60
CA PRO A 101 -1.64 -2.91 -16.84
C PRO A 101 -1.08 -4.05 -17.69
N LYS A 102 0.25 -4.17 -17.79
CA LYS A 102 0.92 -5.27 -18.52
C LYS A 102 0.68 -6.61 -17.83
N LEU A 103 0.81 -6.65 -16.50
CA LEU A 103 0.55 -7.85 -15.70
C LEU A 103 -0.90 -8.34 -15.89
N LEU A 104 -1.87 -7.42 -15.87
CA LEU A 104 -3.27 -7.74 -16.09
C LEU A 104 -3.51 -8.37 -17.47
N GLN A 105 -2.88 -7.84 -18.52
CA GLN A 105 -2.97 -8.41 -19.87
C GLN A 105 -2.41 -9.84 -19.93
N VAL A 106 -1.30 -10.10 -19.26
CA VAL A 106 -0.71 -11.44 -19.18
C VAL A 106 -1.64 -12.40 -18.43
N ILE A 107 -2.13 -12.01 -17.26
CA ILE A 107 -3.05 -12.83 -16.46
C ILE A 107 -4.32 -13.15 -17.26
N GLN A 108 -4.89 -12.19 -17.98
CA GLN A 108 -6.07 -12.41 -18.83
C GLN A 108 -5.80 -13.44 -19.93
N LYS A 109 -4.67 -13.33 -20.64
CA LYS A 109 -4.26 -14.31 -21.65
C LYS A 109 -4.05 -15.70 -21.08
N LEU A 110 -3.45 -15.81 -19.88
CA LEU A 110 -3.26 -17.09 -19.20
C LEU A 110 -4.60 -17.71 -18.79
N ARG A 111 -5.53 -16.92 -18.23
CA ARG A 111 -6.87 -17.39 -17.86
C ARG A 111 -7.69 -17.89 -19.05
N GLN A 112 -7.49 -17.31 -20.25
CA GLN A 112 -8.15 -17.77 -21.47
C GLN A 112 -7.60 -19.09 -22.01
N ARG A 113 -6.34 -19.44 -21.68
CA ARG A 113 -5.70 -20.69 -22.13
C ARG A 113 -6.02 -21.89 -21.24
N VAL A 114 -6.39 -21.64 -19.99
CA VAL A 114 -6.71 -22.67 -18.98
C VAL A 114 -8.22 -22.97 -18.94
N ARG A 115 -9.03 -22.15 -19.60
CA ARG A 115 -10.44 -22.44 -19.90
C ARG A 115 -10.55 -23.20 -21.21
#